data_AF-A0A6I1KHW9-F1
#
_entry.id   AF-A0A6I1KHW9-F1
#
_cell.length_a   1.000
_cell.length_b   1.000
_cell.length_c   1.000
_cell.angle_alpha   90.00
_cell.angle_beta   90.00
_cell.angle_gamma   90.00
#
_symmetry.space_group_name_H-M   'P 1'
#
loop_
_entity.id
_entity.type
_entity.pdbx_description
1 polymer ?
#
loop_
_entity_poly.entity_id
_entity_poly.type
_entity_poly.pdbx_seq_one_letter_code
_entity_poly.pdbx_strand_id
1 'polypeptide(L)'
;MYPITYNGIEGQAGLFAKVMRKLDGKFWGFGWVAGQAQQIVLNLAEDAAVPGQYTGNADFNASNGGVYVVSVFTAGGVLLMETECLYRSRQQTILETIKELQRWLRLPEAGVIAEGHAQLLLGFANEVQLDYMADYAVWDEMKLQAAFDAVAGLSIYALSPIQGGKVDMVGELRISDHQPLTKLPDVDFRAYVKANQSQGEPIYYRHYGRAGAVLLIEVAPTPDITYRIDANLLQKPAKLVNGEDVPLLDQDTIILGMKYLARKDQGEEYMPELETFQAKIGLKTSNIGEDDGGIDFL
;
A
#
# COMPACT_ATOMS: atom_id res chain seq x y z
N MET A 1 11.52 -15.49 7.75
CA MET A 1 11.67 -14.14 8.33
C MET A 1 10.77 -13.21 7.54
N TYR A 2 9.94 -12.44 8.24
CA TYR A 2 8.98 -11.50 7.64
C TYR A 2 9.35 -10.08 8.11
N PRO A 3 9.95 -9.25 7.25
CA PRO A 3 10.39 -7.90 7.63
C PRO A 3 9.20 -6.97 7.81
N ILE A 4 9.27 -6.06 8.78
CA ILE A 4 8.25 -5.08 9.09
C ILE A 4 8.90 -3.71 9.07
N THR A 5 8.28 -2.78 8.36
CA THR A 5 8.63 -1.36 8.36
C THR A 5 7.36 -0.56 8.64
N TYR A 6 7.39 0.24 9.69
CA TYR A 6 6.33 1.17 10.07
C TYR A 6 6.92 2.59 10.11
N ASN A 7 6.32 3.54 9.39
CA ASN A 7 6.74 4.93 9.46
C ASN A 7 5.76 5.68 10.38
N GLY A 8 6.22 6.01 11.58
CA GLY A 8 5.47 6.64 12.66
C GLY A 8 5.91 8.08 12.92
N ILE A 9 5.70 8.54 14.15
CA ILE A 9 6.22 9.82 14.64
C ILE A 9 7.64 9.60 15.15
N GLU A 10 8.56 10.53 14.91
CA GLU A 10 9.94 10.48 15.40
C GLU A 10 10.01 10.35 16.94
N GLY A 11 10.91 9.49 17.43
CA GLY A 11 11.19 9.32 18.86
C GLY A 11 10.12 8.59 19.68
N GLN A 12 9.17 7.90 19.05
CA GLN A 12 8.22 7.02 19.73
C GLN A 12 8.92 5.79 20.31
N ALA A 13 8.92 5.69 21.64
CA ALA A 13 9.55 4.58 22.34
C ALA A 13 8.59 3.41 22.61
N GLY A 14 9.14 2.19 22.63
CA GLY A 14 8.44 0.98 23.08
C GLY A 14 7.35 0.49 22.12
N LEU A 15 7.47 0.79 20.83
CA LEU A 15 6.59 0.25 19.81
C LEU A 15 6.78 -1.26 19.65
N PHE A 16 5.68 -1.98 19.45
CA PHE A 16 5.73 -3.39 19.12
C PHE A 16 4.71 -3.73 18.03
N ALA A 17 5.03 -4.74 17.21
CA ALA A 17 4.16 -5.25 16.17
C ALA A 17 3.62 -6.63 16.53
N LYS A 18 2.39 -6.92 16.13
CA LYS A 18 1.79 -8.25 16.07
C LYS A 18 1.64 -8.63 14.60
N VAL A 19 2.11 -9.82 14.23
CA VAL A 19 1.89 -10.41 12.90
C VAL A 19 1.06 -11.66 13.07
N MET A 20 -0.01 -11.76 12.31
CA MET A 20 -0.90 -12.93 12.32
C MET A 20 -1.25 -13.32 10.89
N ARG A 21 -1.18 -14.62 10.57
CA ARG A 21 -1.73 -15.11 9.30
C ARG A 21 -3.26 -14.96 9.32
N LYS A 22 -3.82 -14.26 8.33
CA LYS A 22 -5.28 -14.21 8.13
C LYS A 22 -5.75 -15.61 7.76
N LEU A 23 -6.78 -16.09 8.44
CA LEU A 23 -7.43 -17.36 8.10
C LEU A 23 -8.12 -17.20 6.75
N ASP A 24 -7.43 -17.56 5.67
CA ASP A 24 -8.00 -17.63 4.35
C ASP A 24 -8.48 -19.06 4.08
N GLY A 25 -9.79 -19.23 3.90
CA GLY A 25 -10.39 -20.50 3.51
C GLY A 25 -10.06 -20.88 2.07
N LYS A 26 -8.78 -20.92 1.69
CA LYS A 26 -8.34 -21.27 0.34
C LYS A 26 -7.96 -22.75 0.25
N PHE A 27 -8.51 -23.40 -0.76
CA PHE A 27 -8.16 -24.75 -1.16
C PHE A 27 -6.81 -24.72 -1.88
N TRP A 28 -5.76 -25.13 -1.19
CA TRP A 28 -4.47 -25.43 -1.82
C TRP A 28 -4.54 -26.88 -2.30
N GLY A 29 -3.98 -27.21 -3.47
CA GLY A 29 -4.22 -28.45 -4.26
C GLY A 29 -4.09 -29.83 -3.57
N PHE A 30 -3.94 -29.90 -2.25
CA PHE A 30 -3.97 -31.10 -1.43
C PHE A 30 -4.96 -31.03 -0.24
N GLY A 31 -5.82 -30.01 -0.15
CA GLY A 31 -6.92 -29.93 0.82
C GLY A 31 -7.11 -28.56 1.49
N TRP A 32 -8.12 -28.48 2.36
CA TRP A 32 -8.33 -27.34 3.25
C TRP A 32 -7.24 -27.30 4.32
N VAL A 33 -6.36 -26.30 4.25
CA VAL A 33 -5.34 -26.10 5.29
C VAL A 33 -5.89 -25.11 6.32
N ALA A 34 -6.45 -25.62 7.41
CA ALA A 34 -6.73 -24.83 8.60
C ALA A 34 -5.40 -24.46 9.28
N GLY A 35 -4.76 -23.38 8.83
CA GLY A 35 -3.56 -22.87 9.50
C GLY A 35 -3.95 -22.34 10.88
N GLN A 36 -3.36 -22.84 11.96
CA GLN A 36 -3.50 -22.17 13.24
C GLN A 36 -2.88 -20.76 13.12
N ALA A 37 -3.62 -19.73 13.51
CA ALA A 37 -3.15 -18.36 13.51
C ALA A 37 -2.05 -18.21 14.58
N GLN A 38 -0.80 -18.49 14.21
CA GLN A 38 0.34 -18.13 15.05
C GLN A 38 0.46 -16.61 15.03
N GLN A 39 0.28 -15.99 16.19
CA GLN A 39 0.54 -14.58 16.41
C GLN A 39 1.98 -14.42 16.89
N ILE A 40 2.76 -13.58 16.22
CA ILE A 40 4.11 -13.23 16.64
C ILE A 40 4.12 -11.79 17.09
N VAL A 41 4.75 -11.57 18.25
CA VAL A 41 4.96 -10.24 18.81
C VAL A 41 6.44 -9.91 18.72
N LEU A 42 6.78 -8.74 18.20
CA LEU A 42 8.15 -8.25 18.13
C LEU A 42 8.22 -6.78 18.49
N ASN A 43 9.32 -6.37 19.10
CA ASN A 43 9.60 -4.96 19.33
C ASN A 43 10.10 -4.34 18.02
N LEU A 44 9.70 -3.09 17.77
CA LEU A 44 10.21 -2.30 16.67
C LEU A 44 11.26 -1.32 17.20
N ALA A 45 12.33 -1.13 16.44
CA ALA A 45 13.37 -0.16 16.75
C ALA A 45 13.36 0.95 15.71
N GLU A 46 13.55 2.19 16.15
CA GLU A 46 13.72 3.33 15.24
C GLU A 46 15.04 3.19 14.47
N ASP A 47 14.99 3.39 13.16
CA ASP A 47 16.17 3.44 12.31
C ASP A 47 16.93 4.73 12.56
N ALA A 48 18.19 4.61 12.97
CA ALA A 48 19.06 5.75 13.23
C ALA A 48 19.35 6.60 11.97
N ALA A 49 19.23 6.02 10.76
CA ALA A 49 19.45 6.72 9.50
C ALA A 49 18.19 7.46 8.99
N VAL A 50 17.00 7.02 9.43
CA VAL A 50 15.72 7.55 8.95
C VAL A 50 14.80 7.80 10.16
N PRO A 51 14.85 9.00 10.76
CA PRO A 51 13.99 9.36 11.89
C PRO A 51 12.50 9.10 11.60
N GLY A 52 11.79 8.51 12.56
CA GLY A 52 10.39 8.10 12.43
C GLY A 52 10.15 6.79 11.67
N GLN A 53 11.18 6.14 11.12
CA GLN A 53 11.05 4.79 10.56
C GLN A 53 11.37 3.74 11.62
N TYR A 54 10.48 2.77 11.80
CA TYR A 54 10.62 1.70 12.77
C TYR A 54 10.64 0.35 12.06
N THR A 55 11.66 -0.46 12.35
CA THR A 55 11.86 -1.75 11.69
C THR A 55 11.93 -2.91 12.67
N GLY A 56 11.60 -4.10 12.18
CA GLY A 56 11.71 -5.35 12.93
C GLY A 56 11.51 -6.56 12.03
N ASN A 57 11.98 -7.72 12.47
CA ASN A 57 11.87 -8.96 11.70
C ASN A 57 11.10 -10.00 12.51
N ALA A 58 9.96 -10.44 11.98
CA ALA A 58 9.19 -11.51 12.60
C ALA A 58 9.77 -12.87 12.23
N ASP A 59 10.15 -13.64 13.24
CA ASP A 59 10.79 -14.95 13.07
C ASP A 59 9.75 -16.06 12.85
N PHE A 60 9.25 -16.13 11.62
CA PHE A 60 8.50 -17.28 11.15
C PHE A 60 8.73 -17.58 9.67
N ASN A 61 8.39 -18.81 9.30
CA ASN A 61 8.32 -19.26 7.92
C ASN A 61 6.99 -18.79 7.33
N ALA A 62 6.98 -17.55 6.85
CA ALA A 62 5.85 -17.00 6.13
C ALA A 62 5.62 -17.79 4.83
N SER A 63 4.36 -18.12 4.55
CA SER A 63 3.96 -18.90 3.38
C SER A 63 3.71 -17.98 2.21
N ASN A 64 4.40 -18.22 1.08
CA ASN A 64 4.19 -17.45 -0.14
C ASN A 64 2.71 -17.45 -0.56
N GLY A 65 2.16 -16.28 -0.86
CA GLY A 65 0.74 -16.08 -1.17
C GLY A 65 -0.19 -16.03 0.05
N GLY A 66 0.34 -16.17 1.27
CA GLY A 66 -0.43 -16.01 2.50
C GLY A 66 -0.73 -14.55 2.79
N VAL A 67 -1.95 -14.25 3.24
CA VAL A 67 -2.33 -12.91 3.72
C VAL A 67 -2.03 -12.83 5.21
N TYR A 68 -1.39 -11.75 5.64
CA TYR A 68 -1.04 -11.49 7.03
C TYR A 68 -1.64 -10.18 7.47
N VAL A 69 -2.23 -10.17 8.67
CA VAL A 69 -2.61 -8.95 9.37
C VAL A 69 -1.41 -8.52 10.19
N VAL A 70 -0.93 -7.30 9.96
CA VAL A 70 0.16 -6.70 10.73
C VAL A 70 -0.40 -5.52 11.49
N SER A 71 -0.21 -5.50 12.80
CA SER A 71 -0.75 -4.49 13.70
C SER A 71 0.36 -3.91 14.57
N VAL A 72 0.55 -2.60 14.57
CA VAL A 72 1.57 -1.87 15.35
C VAL A 72 0.90 -1.17 16.52
N PHE A 73 1.51 -1.29 17.71
CA PHE A 73 0.99 -0.75 18.96
C PHE A 73 2.01 0.13 19.67
N THR A 74 1.49 1.07 20.46
CA THR A 74 2.28 1.77 21.49
C THR A 74 2.65 0.82 22.64
N ALA A 75 3.60 1.22 23.48
CA ALA A 75 3.94 0.50 24.72
C ALA A 75 2.71 0.30 25.65
N GLY A 76 1.74 1.20 25.61
CA GLY A 76 0.49 1.12 26.37
C GLY A 76 -0.59 0.23 25.74
N GLY A 77 -0.33 -0.39 24.58
CA GLY A 77 -1.25 -1.31 23.91
C GLY A 77 -2.28 -0.64 23.00
N VAL A 78 -2.19 0.67 22.74
CA VAL A 78 -3.04 1.37 21.76
C VAL A 78 -2.61 0.99 20.34
N LEU A 79 -3.55 0.56 19.49
CA LEU A 79 -3.30 0.27 18.08
C LEU A 79 -3.02 1.56 17.30
N LEU A 80 -1.82 1.68 16.76
CA LEU A 80 -1.44 2.82 15.91
C LEU A 80 -1.78 2.59 14.44
N MET A 81 -1.66 1.36 13.97
CA MET A 81 -1.95 0.99 12.59
C MET A 81 -2.11 -0.52 12.47
N GLU A 82 -3.08 -0.97 11.70
CA GLU A 82 -3.28 -2.34 11.27
C GLU A 82 -3.47 -2.35 9.76
N THR A 83 -2.75 -3.22 9.05
CA THR A 83 -2.91 -3.40 7.60
C THR A 83 -2.85 -4.88 7.23
N GLU A 84 -3.54 -5.24 6.16
CA GLU A 84 -3.38 -6.55 5.54
C GLU A 84 -2.29 -6.52 4.49
N CYS A 85 -1.32 -7.42 4.63
CA CYS A 85 -0.16 -7.52 3.78
C CYS A 85 -0.10 -8.91 3.17
N LEU A 86 -0.11 -9.00 1.84
CA LEU A 86 0.12 -10.25 1.13
C LEU A 86 1.61 -10.59 1.20
N TYR A 87 1.96 -11.70 1.87
CA TYR A 87 3.34 -12.17 1.85
C TYR A 87 3.65 -12.82 0.51
N ARG A 88 4.65 -12.29 -0.19
CA ARG A 88 5.28 -12.98 -1.31
C ARG A 88 6.74 -13.20 -0.98
N SER A 89 7.15 -14.46 -0.89
CA SER A 89 8.54 -14.83 -0.51
C SER A 89 9.58 -14.34 -1.51
N ARG A 90 9.12 -13.98 -2.73
CA ARG A 90 9.84 -13.19 -3.73
C ARG A 90 8.83 -12.26 -4.38
N GLN A 91 8.72 -11.03 -3.89
CA GLN A 91 8.37 -9.95 -4.81
C GLN A 91 9.56 -9.82 -5.75
N GLN A 92 9.39 -10.19 -7.02
CA GLN A 92 10.47 -10.01 -7.97
C GLN A 92 10.74 -8.53 -8.08
N THR A 93 12.00 -8.18 -7.91
CA THR A 93 12.49 -6.82 -8.12
C THR A 93 12.29 -6.44 -9.58
N ILE A 94 12.32 -5.14 -9.86
CA ILE A 94 12.22 -4.67 -11.23
C ILE A 94 13.37 -5.20 -12.10
N LEU A 95 14.57 -5.39 -11.55
CA LEU A 95 15.68 -6.00 -12.28
C LEU A 95 15.40 -7.46 -12.65
N GLU A 96 14.80 -8.24 -11.74
CA GLU A 96 14.42 -9.63 -12.02
C GLU A 96 13.33 -9.69 -13.10
N THR A 97 12.34 -8.78 -13.02
CA THR A 97 11.28 -8.64 -14.02
C THR A 97 11.84 -8.29 -15.40
N ILE A 98 12.79 -7.36 -15.45
CA ILE A 98 13.49 -6.99 -16.70
C ILE A 98 14.28 -8.17 -17.25
N LYS A 99 15.02 -8.91 -16.41
CA LYS A 99 15.76 -10.11 -16.84
C LYS A 99 14.84 -11.16 -17.45
N GLU A 100 13.66 -11.35 -16.88
CA GLU A 100 12.66 -12.27 -17.43
C GLU A 100 12.23 -11.85 -18.83
N LEU A 101 11.97 -10.55 -19.03
CA LEU A 101 11.64 -10.02 -20.34
C LEU A 101 12.82 -10.08 -21.32
N GLN A 102 14.04 -9.83 -20.87
CA GLN A 102 15.25 -9.96 -21.69
C GLN A 102 15.43 -11.40 -22.18
N ARG A 103 15.20 -12.40 -21.32
CA ARG A 103 15.21 -13.83 -21.73
C ARG A 103 14.17 -14.11 -22.80
N TRP A 104 12.97 -13.56 -22.65
CA TRP A 104 11.90 -13.73 -23.63
C TRP A 104 12.25 -13.07 -24.98
N LEU A 105 12.77 -11.84 -24.94
CA LEU A 105 13.25 -11.09 -26.10
C LEU A 105 14.57 -11.63 -26.69
N ARG A 106 15.20 -12.63 -26.05
CA ARG A 106 16.53 -13.15 -26.40
C ARG A 106 17.62 -12.06 -26.38
N LEU A 107 17.47 -11.07 -25.51
CA LEU A 107 18.46 -10.06 -25.21
C LEU A 107 19.44 -10.56 -24.13
N PRO A 108 20.67 -10.03 -24.05
CA PRO A 108 21.56 -10.27 -22.93
C PRO A 108 20.91 -9.86 -21.60
N GLU A 109 21.01 -10.71 -20.59
CA GLU A 109 20.54 -10.40 -19.23
C GLU A 109 21.42 -9.32 -18.60
N ALA A 110 20.80 -8.26 -18.11
CA ALA A 110 21.52 -7.17 -17.47
C ALA A 110 21.94 -7.53 -16.05
N GLY A 111 23.17 -7.23 -15.67
CA GLY A 111 23.64 -7.32 -14.28
C GLY A 111 23.08 -6.21 -13.41
N VAL A 112 22.87 -5.02 -13.97
CA VAL A 112 22.33 -3.83 -13.29
C VAL A 112 21.34 -3.07 -14.17
N ILE A 113 20.44 -2.31 -13.55
CA ILE A 113 19.40 -1.58 -14.29
C ILE A 113 19.92 -0.41 -15.13
N ALA A 114 21.15 0.04 -14.88
CA ALA A 114 21.81 1.11 -15.63
C ALA A 114 22.25 0.69 -17.04
N GLU A 115 22.21 -0.61 -17.38
CA GLU A 115 22.55 -1.08 -18.72
C GLU A 115 21.50 -0.64 -19.76
N GLY A 116 21.92 -0.30 -20.98
CA GLY A 116 21.05 0.36 -21.95
C GLY A 116 19.75 -0.39 -22.27
N HIS A 117 19.80 -1.71 -22.50
CA HIS A 117 18.59 -2.51 -22.71
C HIS A 117 17.72 -2.60 -21.45
N ALA A 118 18.33 -2.64 -20.26
CA ALA A 118 17.56 -2.65 -19.02
C ALA A 118 16.87 -1.29 -18.77
N GLN A 119 17.51 -0.18 -19.12
CA GLN A 119 16.91 1.14 -19.03
C GLN A 119 15.71 1.32 -19.97
N LEU A 120 15.80 0.78 -21.20
CA LEU A 120 14.66 0.77 -22.12
C LEU A 120 13.47 0.00 -21.53
N LEU A 121 13.72 -1.22 -21.04
CA LEU A 121 12.68 -2.06 -20.47
C LEU A 121 12.14 -1.51 -19.13
N LEU A 122 12.97 -0.82 -18.35
CA LEU A 122 12.54 -0.03 -17.19
C LEU A 122 11.59 1.10 -17.62
N GLY A 123 11.82 1.72 -18.78
CA GLY A 123 10.91 2.68 -19.39
C GLY A 123 9.52 2.08 -19.59
N PHE A 124 9.44 0.90 -20.24
CA PHE A 124 8.18 0.18 -20.42
C PHE A 124 7.52 -0.20 -19.10
N ALA A 125 8.27 -0.66 -18.11
CA ALA A 125 7.70 -0.99 -16.80
C ALA A 125 7.10 0.24 -16.10
N ASN A 126 7.78 1.39 -16.20
CA ASN A 126 7.26 2.65 -15.67
C ASN A 126 6.03 3.14 -16.43
N GLU A 127 5.97 2.98 -17.76
CA GLU A 127 4.78 3.31 -18.55
C GLU A 127 3.58 2.43 -18.14
N VAL A 128 3.78 1.13 -17.95
CA VAL A 128 2.75 0.21 -17.43
C VAL A 128 2.26 0.61 -16.04
N GLN A 129 3.17 1.01 -15.15
CA GLN A 129 2.81 1.28 -13.77
C GLN A 129 2.29 2.72 -13.55
N LEU A 130 2.81 3.72 -14.24
CA LEU A 130 2.43 5.12 -14.02
C LEU A 130 1.30 5.54 -14.95
N ASP A 131 1.49 5.30 -16.25
CA ASP A 131 0.60 5.85 -17.27
C ASP A 131 -0.62 4.94 -17.42
N TYR A 132 -0.41 3.64 -17.58
CA TYR A 132 -1.52 2.71 -17.76
C TYR A 132 -2.35 2.49 -16.49
N MET A 133 -1.78 2.60 -15.28
CA MET A 133 -2.60 2.58 -14.06
C MET A 133 -3.53 3.80 -13.96
N ALA A 134 -3.06 4.97 -14.40
CA ALA A 134 -3.84 6.20 -14.42
C ALA A 134 -4.92 6.15 -15.51
N ASP A 135 -4.54 5.79 -16.74
CA ASP A 135 -5.42 5.76 -17.90
C ASP A 135 -6.52 4.70 -17.77
N TYR A 136 -6.21 3.56 -17.12
CA TYR A 136 -7.16 2.47 -16.93
C TYR A 136 -7.79 2.43 -15.54
N ALA A 137 -7.60 3.48 -14.74
CA ALA A 137 -8.34 3.68 -13.50
C ALA A 137 -8.23 2.45 -12.57
N VAL A 138 -7.02 1.88 -12.44
CA VAL A 138 -6.73 0.66 -11.65
C VAL A 138 -6.71 1.01 -10.15
N TRP A 139 -7.85 1.48 -9.66
CA TRP A 139 -8.01 2.04 -8.33
C TRP A 139 -7.87 0.99 -7.23
N ASP A 140 -8.22 -0.27 -7.51
CA ASP A 140 -8.22 -1.32 -6.49
C ASP A 140 -6.80 -1.70 -6.04
N GLU A 141 -5.81 -1.67 -6.95
CA GLU A 141 -4.40 -1.92 -6.60
C GLU A 141 -3.76 -0.71 -5.89
N MET A 142 -4.34 0.48 -6.04
CA MET A 142 -3.92 1.68 -5.31
C MET A 142 -4.56 1.77 -3.92
N LYS A 143 -5.64 1.03 -3.66
CA LYS A 143 -6.36 1.05 -2.39
C LYS A 143 -5.62 0.22 -1.36
N LEU A 144 -5.37 0.85 -0.23
CA LEU A 144 -4.88 0.18 0.97
C LEU A 144 -5.94 0.30 2.05
N GLN A 145 -6.34 -0.84 2.60
CA GLN A 145 -7.19 -0.88 3.79
C GLN A 145 -6.31 -0.90 5.04
N ALA A 146 -6.70 -0.07 6.00
CA ALA A 146 -6.03 0.03 7.27
C ALA A 146 -7.02 0.29 8.41
N ALA A 147 -6.57 0.13 9.66
CA ALA A 147 -7.32 0.54 10.84
C ALA A 147 -6.41 1.04 11.96
N PHE A 148 -6.92 1.91 12.82
CA PHE A 148 -6.22 2.39 14.02
C PHE A 148 -7.17 2.74 15.15
N ASP A 149 -6.66 2.84 16.37
CA ASP A 149 -7.44 3.18 17.57
C ASP A 149 -7.31 4.68 17.91
N ALA A 150 -8.40 5.41 17.73
CA ALA A 150 -8.54 6.78 18.21
C ALA A 150 -8.85 6.78 19.72
N VAL A 151 -7.94 7.33 20.53
CA VAL A 151 -8.02 7.30 22.01
C VAL A 151 -7.82 8.70 22.58
N ALA A 152 -8.50 8.99 23.69
CA ALA A 152 -8.30 10.25 24.39
C ALA A 152 -6.82 10.44 24.79
N GLY A 153 -6.28 11.63 24.55
CA GLY A 153 -4.87 11.96 24.82
C GLY A 153 -3.91 11.77 23.63
N LEU A 154 -4.34 11.11 22.56
CA LEU A 154 -3.62 11.06 21.28
C LEU A 154 -4.50 11.66 20.18
N SER A 155 -4.03 12.74 19.55
CA SER A 155 -4.80 13.42 18.49
C SER A 155 -4.23 13.21 17.10
N ILE A 156 -2.92 13.00 16.98
CA ILE A 156 -2.23 12.90 15.69
C ILE A 156 -1.91 11.44 15.38
N TYR A 157 -2.32 10.99 14.20
CA TYR A 157 -2.15 9.62 13.72
C TYR A 157 -1.37 9.61 12.41
N ALA A 158 -0.38 8.72 12.37
CA ALA A 158 0.49 8.48 11.23
C ALA A 158 -0.10 7.38 10.35
N LEU A 159 -0.64 7.77 9.20
CA LEU A 159 -1.20 6.84 8.22
C LEU A 159 -0.08 6.40 7.26
N SER A 160 0.49 5.24 7.55
CA SER A 160 1.52 4.58 6.73
C SER A 160 1.16 3.11 6.52
N PRO A 161 1.31 2.57 5.29
CA PRO A 161 1.25 1.14 5.08
C PRO A 161 2.38 0.50 5.89
N ILE A 162 2.10 -0.64 6.50
CA ILE A 162 3.16 -1.46 7.07
C ILE A 162 3.77 -2.22 5.89
N GLN A 163 5.10 -2.13 5.74
CA GLN A 163 5.89 -2.56 4.57
C GLN A 163 5.95 -1.57 3.38
N GLY A 164 6.25 -0.30 3.65
CA GLY A 164 7.09 0.51 2.74
C GLY A 164 6.40 1.30 1.63
N GLY A 165 5.07 1.34 1.58
CA GLY A 165 4.36 2.23 0.65
C GLY A 165 4.26 3.68 1.14
N LYS A 166 4.14 4.63 0.22
CA LYS A 166 3.79 6.02 0.53
C LYS A 166 2.27 6.20 0.40
N VAL A 167 1.63 6.78 1.40
CA VAL A 167 0.20 7.15 1.31
C VAL A 167 0.08 8.55 0.72
N ASP A 168 -0.65 8.66 -0.39
CA ASP A 168 -0.89 9.91 -1.09
C ASP A 168 -2.19 10.57 -0.66
N MET A 169 -3.24 9.79 -0.40
CA MET A 169 -4.53 10.35 -0.02
C MET A 169 -5.29 9.46 0.96
N VAL A 170 -6.07 10.09 1.82
CA VAL A 170 -7.17 9.45 2.55
C VAL A 170 -8.40 9.48 1.65
N GLY A 171 -8.85 8.31 1.19
CA GLY A 171 -10.12 8.20 0.49
C GLY A 171 -11.29 8.34 1.46
N GLU A 172 -11.26 7.57 2.55
CA GLU A 172 -12.32 7.58 3.56
C GLU A 172 -11.76 7.18 4.93
N LEU A 173 -12.31 7.78 5.99
CA LEU A 173 -12.16 7.32 7.37
C LEU A 173 -13.56 7.06 7.92
N ARG A 174 -13.76 5.96 8.65
CA ARG A 174 -15.04 5.62 9.27
C ARG A 174 -14.81 4.94 10.61
N ILE A 175 -15.73 5.11 11.55
CA ILE A 175 -15.73 4.34 12.79
C ILE A 175 -16.58 3.09 12.55
N SER A 176 -15.94 1.94 12.30
CA SER A 176 -16.66 0.67 12.11
C SER A 176 -17.83 0.81 11.10
N ASP A 177 -19.04 0.43 11.51
CA ASP A 177 -20.25 0.47 10.67
C ASP A 177 -20.93 1.85 10.62
N HIS A 178 -20.32 2.90 11.19
CA HIS A 178 -20.91 4.25 11.23
C HIS A 178 -20.67 5.00 9.91
N GLN A 179 -21.24 6.21 9.83
CA GLN A 179 -21.02 7.12 8.70
C GLN A 179 -19.56 7.56 8.60
N PRO A 180 -19.08 7.88 7.39
CA PRO A 180 -17.73 8.40 7.20
C PRO A 180 -17.49 9.69 7.99
N LEU A 181 -16.27 9.83 8.52
CA LEU A 181 -15.83 11.05 9.19
C LEU A 181 -15.79 12.19 8.17
N THR A 182 -16.19 13.37 8.63
CA THR A 182 -16.20 14.58 7.81
C THR A 182 -14.88 15.32 7.94
N LYS A 183 -14.25 15.64 6.81
CA LYS A 183 -13.02 16.46 6.79
C LYS A 183 -13.37 17.92 7.05
N LEU A 184 -12.71 18.54 8.03
CA LEU A 184 -12.84 19.97 8.31
C LEU A 184 -11.58 20.76 7.91
N PRO A 185 -11.73 22.03 7.48
CA PRO A 185 -10.64 22.99 7.40
C PRO A 185 -9.96 23.22 8.76
N ASP A 186 -8.72 23.72 8.76
CA ASP A 186 -7.91 23.89 9.98
C ASP A 186 -8.62 24.73 11.06
N VAL A 187 -9.21 25.87 10.67
CA VAL A 187 -9.87 26.80 11.60
C VAL A 187 -11.11 26.16 12.23
N ASP A 188 -11.95 25.52 11.42
CA ASP A 188 -13.19 24.89 11.86
C ASP A 188 -12.91 23.68 12.74
N PHE A 189 -11.88 22.89 12.39
CA PHE A 189 -11.46 21.77 13.22
C PHE A 189 -10.99 22.25 14.59
N ARG A 190 -10.14 23.29 14.67
CA ARG A 190 -9.70 23.85 15.97
C ARG A 190 -10.86 24.39 16.79
N ALA A 191 -11.84 25.03 16.14
CA ALA A 191 -13.05 25.49 16.81
C ALA A 191 -13.87 24.30 17.36
N TYR A 192 -14.04 23.25 16.57
CA TYR A 192 -14.67 22.00 16.99
C TYR A 192 -13.94 21.36 18.18
N VAL A 193 -12.63 21.18 18.13
CA VAL A 193 -11.85 20.60 19.25
C VAL A 193 -12.03 21.41 20.53
N LYS A 194 -12.05 22.74 20.44
CA LYS A 194 -12.30 23.61 21.60
C LYS A 194 -13.71 23.49 22.14
N ALA A 195 -14.71 23.28 21.29
CA ALA A 195 -16.11 23.13 21.69
C ALA A 195 -16.41 21.72 22.22
N ASN A 196 -15.74 20.70 21.69
CA ASN A 196 -16.02 19.31 21.94
C ASN A 196 -15.19 18.75 23.10
N GLN A 197 -15.50 19.20 24.33
CA GLN A 197 -14.75 18.85 25.54
C GLN A 197 -15.37 17.73 26.38
N SER A 198 -16.57 17.24 26.06
CA SER A 198 -17.35 16.50 27.06
C SER A 198 -18.29 15.38 26.61
N GLN A 199 -18.26 14.90 25.35
CA GLN A 199 -18.77 13.59 24.87
C GLN A 199 -19.02 13.62 23.36
N GLY A 200 -18.62 12.56 22.65
CA GLY A 200 -18.85 12.38 21.22
C GLY A 200 -17.81 11.51 20.51
N GLU A 201 -18.29 10.60 19.68
CA GLU A 201 -17.48 9.93 18.66
C GLU A 201 -16.69 10.95 17.82
N PRO A 202 -15.46 10.62 17.36
CA PRO A 202 -14.74 11.49 16.45
C PRO A 202 -15.45 11.49 15.09
N ILE A 203 -16.37 12.43 14.90
CA ILE A 203 -17.13 12.60 13.65
C ILE A 203 -16.40 13.49 12.63
N TYR A 204 -15.33 14.17 13.06
CA TYR A 204 -14.53 15.04 12.20
C TYR A 204 -13.04 14.69 12.28
N TYR A 205 -12.34 14.94 11.18
CA TYR A 205 -10.89 14.89 11.10
C TYR A 205 -10.35 16.06 10.30
N ARG A 206 -9.05 16.31 10.40
CA ARG A 206 -8.32 17.19 9.48
C ARG A 206 -7.05 16.55 8.98
N HIS A 207 -6.57 17.03 7.84
CA HIS A 207 -5.20 16.76 7.42
C HIS A 207 -4.28 17.64 8.26
N TYR A 208 -3.43 17.03 9.07
CA TYR A 208 -2.49 17.74 9.93
C TYR A 208 -1.24 18.16 9.15
N GLY A 209 -0.71 17.25 8.33
CA GLY A 209 0.49 17.50 7.55
C GLY A 209 1.09 16.24 6.95
N ARG A 210 2.37 16.31 6.61
CA ARG A 210 3.17 15.18 6.14
C ARG A 210 4.52 15.16 6.85
N ALA A 211 4.99 13.96 7.18
CA ALA A 211 6.34 13.71 7.67
C ALA A 211 6.99 12.69 6.73
N GLY A 212 7.88 13.15 5.86
CA GLY A 212 8.45 12.30 4.80
C GLY A 212 7.38 11.67 3.90
N ALA A 213 7.32 10.34 3.88
CA ALA A 213 6.33 9.56 3.12
C ALA A 213 4.99 9.35 3.87
N VAL A 214 4.87 9.82 5.11
CA VAL A 214 3.71 9.55 5.96
C VAL A 214 2.71 10.70 5.91
N LEU A 215 1.43 10.35 5.80
CA LEU A 215 0.35 11.29 5.92
C LEU A 215 -0.10 11.37 7.38
N LEU A 216 -0.11 12.59 7.94
CA LEU A 216 -0.55 12.83 9.30
C LEU A 216 -1.98 13.37 9.28
N ILE A 217 -2.87 12.70 9.99
CA ILE A 217 -4.22 13.20 10.27
C ILE A 217 -4.34 13.58 11.73
N GLU A 218 -5.27 14.48 12.01
CA GLU A 218 -5.68 14.76 13.37
C GLU A 218 -7.15 14.44 13.54
N VAL A 219 -7.43 13.68 14.58
CA VAL A 219 -8.77 13.39 15.10
C VAL A 219 -8.85 13.87 16.54
N ALA A 220 -10.03 14.24 16.98
CA ALA A 220 -10.27 14.64 18.35
C ALA A 220 -11.26 13.66 19.00
N PRO A 221 -10.76 12.50 19.47
CA PRO A 221 -11.57 11.59 20.27
C PRO A 221 -11.88 12.28 21.61
N THR A 222 -13.16 12.39 21.95
CA THR A 222 -13.59 12.90 23.25
C THR A 222 -13.46 11.81 24.31
N PRO A 223 -13.45 12.16 25.61
CA PRO A 223 -13.02 11.23 26.64
C PRO A 223 -14.11 10.19 26.85
N ASP A 224 -13.72 8.91 26.78
CA ASP A 224 -14.15 7.81 27.66
C ASP A 224 -14.13 6.44 26.96
N ILE A 225 -13.87 6.38 25.65
CA ILE A 225 -13.74 5.12 24.90
C ILE A 225 -12.69 5.18 23.79
N THR A 226 -12.18 4.01 23.42
CA THR A 226 -11.36 3.81 22.22
C THR A 226 -12.27 3.62 21.01
N TYR A 227 -12.04 4.39 19.94
CA TYR A 227 -12.76 4.27 18.69
C TYR A 227 -11.88 3.62 17.64
N ARG A 228 -12.29 2.46 17.11
CA ARG A 228 -11.61 1.86 15.96
C ARG A 228 -12.01 2.59 14.69
N ILE A 229 -11.04 3.22 14.03
CA ILE A 229 -11.24 3.92 12.76
C ILE A 229 -10.67 3.04 11.65
N ASP A 230 -11.54 2.64 10.73
CA ASP A 230 -11.14 1.99 9.48
C ASP A 230 -10.84 3.06 8.42
N ALA A 231 -9.75 2.88 7.71
CA ALA A 231 -9.19 3.84 6.78
C ALA A 231 -9.02 3.21 5.39
N ASN A 232 -9.64 3.83 4.40
CA ASN A 232 -9.41 3.56 2.99
C ASN A 232 -8.39 4.57 2.48
N LEU A 233 -7.17 4.11 2.23
CA LEU A 233 -6.04 4.93 1.81
C LEU A 233 -5.73 4.68 0.34
N LEU A 234 -5.12 5.66 -0.31
CA LEU A 234 -4.65 5.56 -1.68
C LEU A 234 -3.15 5.79 -1.73
N GLN A 235 -2.45 4.83 -2.32
CA GLN A 235 -1.03 4.89 -2.63
C GLN A 235 -0.87 5.07 -4.14
N LYS A 236 -0.16 6.12 -4.55
CA LYS A 236 0.23 6.28 -5.95
C LYS A 236 1.43 5.37 -6.24
N PRO A 237 1.49 4.78 -7.43
CA PRO A 237 2.68 4.07 -7.86
C PRO A 237 3.88 5.02 -7.86
N ALA A 238 5.00 4.55 -7.30
CA ALA A 238 6.26 5.26 -7.40
C ALA A 238 6.92 4.97 -8.75
N LYS A 239 7.71 5.91 -9.25
CA LYS A 239 8.60 5.64 -10.39
C LYS A 239 9.67 4.64 -9.95
N LEU A 240 9.85 3.58 -10.74
CA LEU A 240 10.90 2.58 -10.57
C LEU A 240 12.21 3.16 -11.12
N VAL A 241 13.26 3.17 -10.30
CA VAL A 241 14.57 3.79 -10.58
C VAL A 241 15.71 2.85 -10.23
N ASN A 242 15.61 2.10 -9.14
CA ASN A 242 16.64 1.17 -8.68
C ASN A 242 16.29 -0.27 -9.04
N GLY A 243 17.30 -1.11 -9.24
CA GLY A 243 17.10 -2.52 -9.57
C GLY A 243 16.37 -3.30 -8.48
N GLU A 244 16.43 -2.83 -7.23
CA GLU A 244 15.78 -3.43 -6.05
C GLU A 244 14.32 -2.96 -5.87
N ASP A 245 13.87 -1.96 -6.64
CA ASP A 245 12.51 -1.46 -6.53
C ASP A 245 11.50 -2.56 -6.87
N VAL A 246 10.37 -2.55 -6.17
CA VAL A 246 9.30 -3.52 -6.35
C VAL A 246 8.09 -2.83 -6.97
N PRO A 247 7.58 -3.33 -8.12
CA PRO A 247 6.34 -2.82 -8.69
C PRO A 247 5.13 -2.99 -7.75
N LEU A 248 4.23 -2.02 -7.77
CA LEU A 248 2.95 -2.05 -7.07
C LEU A 248 2.01 -3.10 -7.70
N LEU A 249 1.97 -3.16 -9.03
CA LEU A 249 1.20 -4.17 -9.77
C LEU A 249 1.84 -5.56 -9.61
N ASP A 250 1.03 -6.61 -9.73
CA ASP A 250 1.57 -7.96 -9.77
C ASP A 250 2.48 -8.15 -10.98
N GLN A 251 3.54 -8.93 -10.77
CA GLN A 251 4.61 -9.09 -11.74
C GLN A 251 4.13 -9.51 -13.13
N ASP A 252 3.23 -10.48 -13.20
CA ASP A 252 2.69 -10.98 -14.47
C ASP A 252 1.99 -9.85 -15.25
N THR A 253 1.28 -8.95 -14.57
CA THR A 253 0.67 -7.76 -15.18
C THR A 253 1.72 -6.83 -15.76
N ILE A 254 2.78 -6.55 -15.00
CA ILE A 254 3.91 -5.74 -15.48
C ILE A 254 4.56 -6.40 -16.71
N ILE A 255 4.84 -7.70 -16.66
CA ILE A 255 5.46 -8.44 -17.78
C ILE A 255 4.57 -8.41 -19.02
N LEU A 256 3.26 -8.63 -18.88
CA LEU A 256 2.32 -8.59 -20.00
C LEU A 256 2.30 -7.20 -20.65
N GLY A 257 2.20 -6.14 -19.85
CA GLY A 257 2.27 -4.77 -20.36
C GLY A 257 3.58 -4.45 -21.05
N MET A 258 4.71 -4.86 -20.46
CA MET A 258 6.03 -4.67 -21.08
C MET A 258 6.21 -5.47 -22.37
N LYS A 259 5.66 -6.69 -22.47
CA LYS A 259 5.67 -7.48 -23.72
C LYS A 259 4.87 -6.79 -24.83
N TYR A 260 3.70 -6.26 -24.50
CA TYR A 260 2.90 -5.46 -25.43
C TYR A 260 3.70 -4.25 -25.93
N LEU A 261 4.32 -3.48 -25.03
CA LEU A 261 5.12 -2.31 -25.39
C LEU A 261 6.35 -2.68 -26.23
N ALA A 262 7.05 -3.77 -25.88
CA ALA A 262 8.20 -4.25 -26.64
C ALA A 262 7.81 -4.68 -28.07
N ARG A 263 6.69 -5.40 -28.24
CA ARG A 263 6.20 -5.79 -29.57
C ARG A 263 5.77 -4.58 -30.39
N LYS A 264 5.07 -3.64 -29.77
CA LYS A 264 4.65 -2.38 -30.40
C LYS A 264 5.86 -1.57 -30.88
N ASP A 265 6.90 -1.45 -30.06
CA ASP A 265 8.15 -0.76 -30.41
C ASP A 265 8.89 -1.47 -31.56
N GLN A 266 8.86 -2.80 -31.60
CA GLN A 266 9.45 -3.60 -32.68
C GLN A 266 8.60 -3.64 -33.97
N GLY A 267 7.40 -3.07 -33.97
CA GLY A 267 6.46 -3.15 -35.09
C GLY A 267 5.90 -4.56 -35.33
N GLU A 268 5.94 -5.42 -34.33
CA GLU A 268 5.37 -6.77 -34.36
C GLU A 268 3.86 -6.74 -34.07
N GLU A 269 3.16 -7.83 -34.36
CA GLU A 269 1.78 -8.01 -33.92
C GLU A 269 1.73 -8.05 -32.38
N TYR A 270 0.97 -7.15 -31.77
CA TYR A 270 0.91 -6.91 -30.32
C TYR A 270 -0.50 -7.04 -29.72
N MET A 271 -1.53 -7.26 -30.56
CA MET A 271 -2.92 -7.33 -30.13
C MET A 271 -3.20 -8.43 -29.09
N PRO A 272 -2.65 -9.65 -29.21
CA PRO A 272 -2.89 -10.71 -28.22
C PRO A 272 -2.37 -10.35 -26.81
N GLU A 273 -1.17 -9.75 -26.73
CA GLU A 273 -0.60 -9.29 -25.46
C GLU A 273 -1.38 -8.12 -24.87
N LEU A 274 -1.83 -7.18 -25.71
CA LEU A 274 -2.67 -6.07 -25.27
C LEU A 274 -3.99 -6.58 -24.67
N GLU A 275 -4.71 -7.46 -25.36
CA GLU A 275 -5.98 -8.01 -24.88
C GLU A 275 -5.81 -8.74 -23.54
N THR A 276 -4.73 -9.53 -23.40
CA THR A 276 -4.44 -10.25 -22.16
C THR A 276 -4.07 -9.30 -21.02
N PHE A 277 -3.26 -8.28 -21.30
CA PHE A 277 -2.91 -7.24 -20.34
C PHE A 277 -4.17 -6.49 -19.87
N GLN A 278 -5.01 -6.07 -20.82
CA GLN A 278 -6.25 -5.35 -20.56
C GLN A 278 -7.24 -6.17 -19.72
N ALA A 279 -7.41 -7.45 -20.03
CA ALA A 279 -8.24 -8.35 -19.24
C ALA A 279 -7.73 -8.48 -17.80
N LYS A 280 -6.41 -8.49 -17.61
CA LYS A 280 -5.80 -8.71 -16.29
C LYS A 280 -5.88 -7.49 -15.37
N ILE A 281 -5.72 -6.28 -15.90
CA ILE A 281 -5.90 -5.04 -15.12
C ILE A 281 -7.37 -4.72 -14.81
N GLY A 282 -8.31 -5.61 -15.21
CA GLY A 282 -9.71 -5.48 -14.88
C GLY A 282 -10.46 -4.44 -15.71
N LEU A 283 -10.03 -4.21 -16.97
CA LEU A 283 -10.82 -3.42 -17.89
C LEU A 283 -12.17 -4.11 -18.12
N LYS A 284 -13.24 -3.53 -17.56
CA LYS A 284 -14.54 -3.68 -18.20
C LYS A 284 -14.36 -3.05 -19.58
N THR A 285 -14.54 -3.82 -20.63
CA THR A 285 -14.83 -3.30 -21.96
C THR A 285 -16.18 -2.56 -21.89
N SER A 286 -16.21 -1.39 -21.26
CA SER A 286 -17.21 -0.39 -21.59
C SER A 286 -16.83 0.08 -22.98
N ASN A 287 -17.72 -0.20 -23.93
CA ASN A 287 -17.62 0.21 -25.32
C ASN A 287 -16.96 1.59 -25.41
N ILE A 288 -15.87 1.69 -26.17
CA ILE A 288 -15.33 2.95 -26.64
C ILE A 288 -16.47 3.61 -27.43
N GLY A 289 -17.17 4.52 -26.78
CA GLY A 289 -18.41 5.09 -27.25
C GLY A 289 -18.95 6.03 -26.19
N GLU A 290 -18.42 7.26 -26.23
CA GLU A 290 -19.00 8.47 -25.63
C GLU A 290 -19.22 8.43 -24.11
N ASP A 291 -18.28 9.00 -23.36
CA ASP A 291 -18.69 9.99 -22.36
C ASP A 291 -17.54 10.98 -22.07
N ASP A 292 -17.80 12.24 -22.38
CA ASP A 292 -17.00 13.41 -22.01
C ASP A 292 -17.04 13.55 -20.50
N GLY A 293 -15.95 13.21 -19.82
CA GLY A 293 -15.89 13.26 -18.36
C GLY A 293 -14.48 13.37 -17.83
N GLY A 294 -13.68 14.27 -18.41
CA GLY A 294 -12.37 14.63 -17.87
C GLY A 294 -12.48 15.04 -16.40
N ILE A 295 -11.83 14.29 -15.53
CA ILE A 295 -11.56 14.73 -14.16
C ILE A 295 -10.23 15.49 -14.25
N ASP A 296 -10.34 16.82 -14.30
CA ASP A 296 -9.22 17.74 -14.09
C ASP A 296 -8.68 17.56 -12.67
N PHE A 297 -7.41 17.18 -12.54
CA PHE A 297 -6.68 17.25 -11.28
C PHE A 297 -6.17 18.69 -11.06
N LEU A 298 -6.75 19.38 -10.09
CA LEU A 298 -6.16 20.51 -9.36
C LEU A 298 -5.78 20.08 -7.94
#